data_AF-K1R9F9-F1
#
_entry.id   AF-K1R9F9-F1
#
_cell.length_a   1.000
_cell.length_b   1.000
_cell.length_c   1.000
_cell.angle_alpha   90.00
_cell.angle_beta   90.00
_cell.angle_gamma   90.00
#
_symmetry.space_group_name_H-M   'P 1'
#
loop_
_entity.id
_entity.type
_entity.pdbx_description
1 polymer ?
#
loop_
_entity_poly.entity_id
_entity_poly.type
_entity_poly.pdbx_seq_one_letter_code
_entity_poly.pdbx_strand_id
1 'polypeptide(L)'
;MKLQSDVDDIDVFAGGVAETPLDGAAVGPLFSCIIGNQFRDMKEGDRYWYENRGREGFRREQLAEIRKVRFAKILCDNLGVDPIQPDVFHVPNPK
;
A
#
# COMPACT_ATOMS: atom_id res chain seq x y z
N MET A 1 -28.21 23.66 1.51
CA MET A 1 -28.41 22.35 2.16
C MET A 1 -27.09 21.96 2.80
N LYS A 2 -27.03 21.91 4.14
CA LYS A 2 -25.86 21.44 4.88
C LYS A 2 -26.12 19.97 5.22
N LEU A 3 -25.27 19.06 4.76
CA LEU A 3 -25.52 17.61 4.88
C LEU A 3 -25.31 17.11 6.32
N GLN A 4 -24.38 17.73 7.05
CA GLN A 4 -24.07 17.48 8.46
C GLN A 4 -24.11 18.81 9.24
N SER A 5 -24.66 18.77 10.45
CA SER A 5 -24.85 19.98 11.27
C SER A 5 -23.59 20.32 12.05
N ASP A 6 -22.98 19.30 12.66
CA ASP A 6 -21.73 19.34 13.39
C ASP A 6 -20.60 18.57 12.64
N VAL A 7 -19.35 18.83 12.99
CA VAL A 7 -18.18 18.10 12.47
C VAL A 7 -18.14 16.68 13.05
N ASP A 8 -18.58 16.49 14.29
CA ASP A 8 -18.59 15.19 14.96
C ASP A 8 -19.60 14.20 14.35
N ASP A 9 -20.56 14.70 13.56
CA ASP A 9 -21.54 13.89 12.84
C ASP A 9 -21.01 13.39 11.48
N ILE A 10 -19.81 13.81 11.05
CA ILE A 10 -19.26 13.44 9.75
C ILE A 10 -18.81 11.97 9.78
N ASP A 11 -19.38 11.16 8.87
CA ASP A 11 -18.90 9.80 8.63
C ASP A 11 -17.40 9.79 8.32
N VAL A 12 -16.63 8.99 9.06
CA VAL A 12 -15.16 8.92 8.95
C VAL A 12 -14.70 8.69 7.51
N PHE A 13 -15.43 7.87 6.74
CA PHE A 13 -15.09 7.64 5.35
C PHE A 13 -15.23 8.91 4.50
N ALA A 14 -16.37 9.61 4.62
CA ALA A 14 -16.65 10.84 3.89
C ALA A 14 -15.67 11.96 4.29
N GLY A 15 -15.36 12.08 5.59
CA GLY A 15 -14.36 13.02 6.09
C GLY A 15 -12.97 12.72 5.55
N GLY A 16 -12.51 11.47 5.65
CA GLY A 16 -11.16 11.07 5.24
C GLY A 16 -10.90 11.20 3.74
N VAL A 17 -11.88 10.91 2.87
CA VAL A 17 -11.72 11.13 1.42
C VAL A 17 -11.79 12.60 1.02
N ALA A 18 -12.40 13.45 1.85
CA ALA A 18 -12.53 14.88 1.59
C ALA A 18 -11.27 15.68 1.98
N GLU A 19 -10.35 15.09 2.75
CA GLU A 19 -9.09 15.74 3.11
C GLU A 19 -8.17 15.91 1.90
N THR A 20 -7.37 16.98 1.92
CA THR A 20 -6.33 17.18 0.90
C THR A 20 -5.22 16.15 1.07
N PRO A 21 -4.83 15.42 0.00
CA PRO A 21 -3.72 14.48 0.08
C PRO A 21 -2.39 15.15 0.49
N LEU A 22 -1.56 14.41 1.22
CA LEU A 22 -0.18 14.83 1.50
C LEU A 22 0.67 14.80 0.22
N ASP A 23 1.79 15.53 0.21
CA ASP A 23 2.71 15.58 -0.91
C ASP A 23 3.17 14.17 -1.33
N GLY A 24 2.86 13.79 -2.57
CA GLY A 24 3.18 12.47 -3.12
C GLY A 24 2.34 11.30 -2.57
N ALA A 25 1.34 11.57 -1.74
CA ALA A 25 0.41 10.57 -1.22
C ALA A 25 -0.93 10.59 -1.95
N ALA A 26 -1.67 9.49 -1.86
CA ALA A 26 -3.03 9.39 -2.39
C ALA A 26 -4.12 9.80 -1.38
N VAL A 27 -3.76 9.99 -0.11
CA VAL A 27 -4.72 10.23 0.99
C VAL A 27 -4.26 11.37 1.90
N GLY A 28 -5.21 12.01 2.57
CA GLY A 28 -4.96 13.06 3.55
C GLY A 28 -4.54 12.54 4.93
N PRO A 29 -4.23 13.45 5.88
CA PRO A 29 -3.67 13.12 7.20
C PRO A 29 -4.42 12.04 7.99
N LEU A 30 -5.75 12.06 8.03
CA LEU A 30 -6.57 11.12 8.79
C LEU A 30 -6.36 9.69 8.28
N PHE A 31 -6.49 9.49 6.97
CA PHE A 31 -6.29 8.19 6.37
C PHE A 31 -4.81 7.78 6.31
N SER A 32 -3.87 8.71 6.17
CA SER A 32 -2.45 8.39 6.35
C SER A 32 -2.18 7.79 7.74
N CYS A 33 -2.78 8.37 8.79
CA CYS A 33 -2.64 7.88 10.17
C CYS A 33 -3.30 6.50 10.34
N ILE A 34 -4.58 6.37 9.98
CA ILE A 34 -5.32 5.12 10.14
C ILE A 34 -4.66 4.00 9.33
N ILE A 35 -4.45 4.20 8.04
CA ILE A 35 -3.86 3.18 7.15
C ILE A 35 -2.44 2.83 7.63
N GLY A 36 -1.62 3.83 7.94
CA GLY A 36 -0.24 3.62 8.39
C GLY A 36 -0.16 2.80 9.68
N ASN A 37 -1.01 3.12 10.67
CA ASN A 37 -1.09 2.34 11.91
C ASN A 37 -1.53 0.90 11.65
N GLN A 38 -2.58 0.69 10.86
CA GLN A 38 -3.05 -0.66 10.55
C GLN A 38 -1.98 -1.49 9.82
N PHE A 39 -1.28 -0.91 8.85
CA PHE A 39 -0.20 -1.62 8.13
C PHE A 39 1.00 -1.94 9.03
N ARG A 40 1.38 -1.03 9.93
CA ARG A 40 2.43 -1.29 10.93
C ARG A 40 2.03 -2.44 11.84
N ASP A 41 0.84 -2.37 12.42
CA ASP A 41 0.37 -3.35 13.39
C ASP A 41 0.20 -4.74 12.75
N MET A 42 -0.26 -4.80 11.49
CA MET A 42 -0.28 -6.05 10.70
C MET A 42 1.14 -6.62 10.47
N LYS A 43 2.12 -5.77 10.14
CA LYS A 43 3.51 -6.20 9.92
C LYS A 43 4.17 -6.68 11.21
N GLU A 44 4.06 -5.92 12.28
CA GLU A 44 4.74 -6.20 13.55
C GLU A 44 4.05 -7.32 14.34
N GLY A 45 2.73 -7.44 14.22
CA GLY A 45 1.94 -8.48 14.87
C GLY A 45 1.99 -9.85 14.18
N ASP A 46 2.49 -9.93 12.94
CA ASP A 46 2.58 -11.18 12.20
C ASP A 46 3.87 -11.94 12.50
N ARG A 47 3.74 -13.05 13.23
CA ARG A 47 4.86 -13.97 13.51
C ARG A 47 5.52 -14.48 12.22
N TYR A 48 4.77 -14.62 11.13
CA TYR A 48 5.25 -15.10 9.84
C TYR A 48 5.56 -13.99 8.85
N TRP A 49 5.66 -12.73 9.29
CA TRP A 49 6.09 -11.63 8.42
C TRP A 49 7.42 -12.00 7.74
N TYR A 50 7.47 -11.89 6.42
CA TYR A 50 8.54 -12.50 5.61
C TYR A 50 9.95 -11.95 5.88
N GLU A 51 10.06 -10.75 6.47
CA GLU A 51 11.35 -10.16 6.86
C GLU A 51 11.78 -10.53 8.29
N ASN A 52 10.93 -11.21 9.05
CA ASN A 52 11.28 -11.67 10.39
C ASN A 52 12.48 -12.61 10.31
N ARG A 53 13.30 -12.57 11.37
CA ARG A 53 14.45 -13.47 11.53
C ARG A 53 14.07 -14.61 12.48
N GLY A 54 14.80 -15.71 12.38
CA GLY A 54 14.62 -16.85 13.28
C GLY A 54 13.91 -18.01 12.61
N ARG A 55 13.23 -18.84 13.40
CA ARG A 55 12.69 -20.14 12.98
C ARG A 55 11.61 -20.01 11.90
N GLU A 56 10.79 -18.98 11.99
CA GLU A 56 9.67 -18.69 11.10
C GLU A 56 10.08 -17.87 9.86
N GLY A 57 11.26 -17.27 9.90
CA GLY A 57 11.75 -16.35 8.88
C GLY A 57 12.45 -17.04 7.71
N PHE A 58 12.57 -16.32 6.59
CA PHE A 58 13.38 -16.77 5.46
C PHE A 58 14.89 -16.63 5.75
N ARG A 59 15.69 -17.50 5.11
CA ARG A 59 17.16 -17.31 5.08
C ARG A 59 17.51 -16.05 4.30
N ARG A 60 18.70 -15.48 4.57
CA ARG A 60 19.15 -14.23 3.95
C ARG A 60 19.16 -14.32 2.42
N GLU A 61 19.57 -15.47 1.88
CA GLU A 61 19.62 -15.73 0.44
C GLU A 61 18.21 -15.80 -0.16
N GLN A 62 17.27 -16.43 0.55
CA GLN A 62 15.86 -16.49 0.11
C GLN A 62 15.22 -15.09 0.13
N LEU A 63 15.49 -14.30 1.17
CA LEU A 63 15.01 -12.93 1.27
C LEU A 63 15.59 -12.04 0.17
N ALA A 64 16.84 -12.27 -0.24
CA ALA A 64 17.46 -11.58 -1.36
C ALA A 64 16.75 -11.87 -2.69
N GLU A 65 16.25 -13.10 -2.91
CA GLU A 65 15.46 -13.42 -4.10
C GLU A 65 14.04 -12.82 -4.03
N ILE A 66 13.37 -12.87 -2.87
CA ILE A 66 12.04 -12.28 -2.68
C ILE A 66 12.06 -10.78 -3.01
N ARG A 67 13.10 -10.05 -2.60
CA ARG A 67 13.25 -8.61 -2.84
C ARG A 67 13.43 -8.23 -4.32
N LYS A 68 13.70 -9.19 -5.21
CA LYS A 68 13.78 -8.96 -6.66
C LYS A 68 12.40 -9.01 -7.33
N VAL A 69 11.38 -9.53 -6.65
CA VAL A 69 10.03 -9.69 -7.21
C VAL A 69 9.40 -8.31 -7.46
N ARG A 70 8.84 -8.13 -8.66
CA ARG A 70 8.07 -6.96 -9.07
C ARG A 70 6.70 -7.41 -9.52
N PHE A 71 5.67 -6.59 -9.29
CA PHE A 71 4.32 -6.95 -9.77
C PHE A 71 4.26 -7.05 -11.29
N ALA A 72 5.04 -6.23 -12.02
CA ALA A 72 5.21 -6.36 -13.47
C ALA A 72 5.66 -7.77 -13.91
N LYS A 73 6.64 -8.36 -13.20
CA LYS A 73 7.13 -9.72 -13.50
C LYS A 73 6.03 -10.76 -13.31
N ILE A 74 5.24 -10.65 -12.24
CA ILE A 74 4.12 -11.57 -11.98
C ILE A 74 3.11 -11.51 -13.12
N LEU A 75 2.77 -10.30 -13.61
CA LEU A 75 1.84 -10.14 -14.74
C LEU A 75 2.41 -10.75 -16.03
N CYS A 76 3.66 -10.47 -16.37
CA CYS A 76 4.31 -11.02 -17.56
C CYS A 76 4.39 -12.56 -17.54
N ASP A 77 4.77 -13.14 -16.39
CA ASP A 77 4.94 -14.60 -16.26
C ASP A 77 3.60 -15.37 -16.37
N ASN A 78 2.45 -14.71 -16.09
CA ASN A 78 1.18 -15.41 -15.92
C ASN A 78 0.07 -14.99 -16.91
N LEU A 79 0.15 -13.83 -17.55
CA LEU A 79 -0.97 -13.27 -18.32
C LEU A 79 -0.70 -13.14 -19.83
N GLY A 80 0.50 -13.49 -20.31
CA GLY A 80 0.82 -13.37 -21.74
C GLY A 80 0.73 -11.93 -22.27
N VAL A 81 0.94 -10.95 -21.39
CA VAL A 81 0.89 -9.52 -21.74
C VAL A 81 2.15 -9.11 -22.49
N ASP A 82 1.99 -8.11 -23.37
CA ASP A 82 3.12 -7.41 -23.97
C ASP A 82 4.02 -6.77 -22.89
N PRO A 83 5.29 -6.43 -23.20
CA PRO A 83 6.18 -5.77 -22.25
C PRO A 83 5.55 -4.51 -21.62
N ILE A 84 5.46 -4.51 -20.29
CA ILE A 84 4.90 -3.40 -19.49
C ILE A 84 6.00 -2.67 -18.71
N GLN A 85 5.67 -1.49 -18.20
CA GLN A 85 6.58 -0.72 -17.35
C GLN A 85 6.94 -1.47 -16.04
N PRO A 86 8.19 -1.36 -15.54
CA PRO A 86 8.63 -2.11 -14.35
C PRO A 86 7.90 -1.77 -13.05
N ASP A 87 7.45 -0.52 -12.91
CA ASP A 87 6.61 -0.06 -11.80
C ASP A 87 5.19 0.17 -12.30
N VAL A 88 4.31 -0.77 -12.00
CA VAL A 88 2.92 -0.78 -12.48
C VAL A 88 2.02 0.17 -11.69
N PHE A 89 2.47 0.70 -10.55
CA PHE A 89 1.71 1.67 -9.76
C PHE A 89 1.96 3.11 -10.19
N HIS A 90 3.04 3.37 -10.93
CA HIS A 90 3.31 4.68 -11.51
C HIS A 90 2.38 4.91 -12.71
N VAL A 91 1.71 6.07 -12.73
CA VAL A 91 0.90 6.47 -13.89
C VAL A 91 1.84 6.68 -15.08
N PRO A 92 1.64 6.00 -16.23
CA PRO A 92 2.46 6.24 -17.41
C PRO A 92 2.38 7.71 -17.83
N ASN A 93 3.49 8.30 -18.24
CA ASN A 93 3.46 9.63 -18.83
C ASN A 93 2.65 9.56 -20.14
N PRO A 94 1.54 10.31 -20.29
CA PRO A 94 0.87 10.43 -21.58
C PRO A 94 1.86 11.14 -22.52
N LYS A 95 2.44 10.39 -23.45
CA LYS A 95 3.14 11.00 -24.58
C LYS A 95 2.20 11.89 -25.37
#